data_AF-A0A317ZBG0-F1
#
_entry.id   AF-A0A317ZBG0-F1
#
_cell.length_a   1.000
_cell.length_b   1.000
_cell.length_c   1.000
_cell.angle_alpha   90.00
_cell.angle_beta   90.00
_cell.angle_gamma   90.00
#
_symmetry.space_group_name_H-M   'P 1'
#
loop_
_entity.id
_entity.type
_entity.pdbx_description
1 polymer ?
#
loop_
_entity_poly.entity_id
_entity_poly.type
_entity_poly.pdbx_seq_one_letter_code
_entity_poly.pdbx_strand_id
1 'polypeptide(L)'
;GIPAAIVVGKPLVNIGGIAENMRLMRPEDFGTALDILLTNERGLDDEAIERLNQKFWTTLNQNQIDQTLFAISYMEHDDYDLYAFQNLLSVLSRQGARVMSRSAPGRHNDDTPTITSWFSHFYFMIMESQFGRVRDER
;
A
#
# COMPACT_ATOMS: atom_id res chain seq x y z
N GLY A 1 -20.79 1.50 -4.74
CA GLY A 1 -20.76 2.53 -3.68
C GLY A 1 -19.31 2.77 -3.28
N ILE A 2 -19.00 3.97 -2.79
CA ILE A 2 -17.67 4.26 -2.23
C ILE A 2 -17.47 3.36 -0.99
N PRO A 3 -16.32 2.69 -0.81
CA PRO A 3 -16.09 1.84 0.33
C PRO A 3 -16.09 2.65 1.63
N ALA A 4 -16.69 2.11 2.69
CA ALA A 4 -16.65 2.76 4.01
C ALA A 4 -15.23 2.79 4.60
N ALA A 5 -14.45 1.73 4.34
CA ALA A 5 -13.06 1.65 4.77
C ALA A 5 -12.22 0.77 3.84
N ILE A 6 -10.91 1.04 3.84
CA ILE A 6 -9.86 0.24 3.20
C ILE A 6 -8.79 -0.05 4.25
N VAL A 7 -8.49 -1.32 4.49
CA VAL A 7 -7.43 -1.76 5.41
C VAL A 7 -6.29 -2.35 4.59
N VAL A 8 -5.07 -1.86 4.81
CA VAL A 8 -3.87 -2.28 4.05
C VAL A 8 -2.71 -2.54 5.00
N GLY A 9 -1.96 -3.62 4.74
CA GLY A 9 -0.67 -3.89 5.36
C GLY A 9 0.45 -3.88 4.32
N LYS A 10 1.57 -3.24 4.61
CA LYS A 10 2.76 -3.10 3.75
C LYS A 10 2.40 -2.67 2.30
N PRO A 11 1.84 -1.46 2.11
CA PRO A 11 1.42 -1.01 0.79
C PRO A 11 2.60 -0.99 -0.19
N LEU A 12 2.39 -1.54 -1.39
CA LEU A 12 3.30 -1.44 -2.54
C LEU A 12 2.54 -0.74 -3.67
N VAL A 13 2.83 0.54 -3.88
CA VAL A 13 2.03 1.43 -4.76
C VAL A 13 2.83 1.96 -5.94
N ASN A 14 4.16 1.85 -5.89
CA ASN A 14 5.08 2.31 -6.93
C ASN A 14 5.74 1.13 -7.67
N ILE A 15 4.96 0.17 -8.17
CA ILE A 15 5.45 -1.11 -8.74
C ILE A 15 6.56 -0.94 -9.79
N GLY A 16 6.49 0.08 -10.63
CA GLY A 16 7.55 0.38 -11.62
C GLY A 16 8.88 0.69 -10.92
N GLY A 17 8.86 1.53 -9.88
CA GLY A 17 10.05 1.86 -9.10
C GLY A 17 10.58 0.66 -8.30
N ILE A 18 9.68 -0.20 -7.80
CA ILE A 18 10.09 -1.46 -7.17
C ILE A 18 10.82 -2.35 -8.19
N ALA A 19 10.28 -2.51 -9.42
CA ALA A 19 10.91 -3.30 -10.47
C ALA A 19 12.33 -2.82 -10.81
N GLU A 20 12.53 -1.51 -10.89
CA GLU A 20 13.86 -0.91 -11.11
C GLU A 20 14.82 -1.18 -9.94
N ASN A 21 14.38 -0.88 -8.71
CA ASN A 21 15.18 -1.04 -7.50
C ASN A 21 15.60 -2.49 -7.30
N MET A 22 14.74 -3.45 -7.59
CA MET A 22 15.05 -4.87 -7.46
C MET A 22 16.02 -5.34 -8.54
N ARG A 23 15.90 -4.84 -9.78
CA ARG A 23 16.91 -5.10 -10.83
C ARG A 23 18.31 -4.64 -10.40
N LEU A 24 18.41 -3.51 -9.69
CA LEU A 24 19.69 -2.92 -9.29
C LEU A 24 20.25 -3.50 -7.98
N MET A 25 19.39 -3.66 -6.96
CA MET A 25 19.83 -3.99 -5.60
C MET A 25 19.68 -5.47 -5.25
N ARG A 26 18.77 -6.20 -5.91
CA ARG A 26 18.41 -7.59 -5.58
C ARG A 26 18.00 -8.40 -6.83
N PRO A 27 18.91 -8.58 -7.80
CA PRO A 27 18.57 -9.23 -9.07
C PRO A 27 18.03 -10.67 -8.93
N GLU A 28 18.31 -11.34 -7.80
CA GLU A 28 17.89 -12.72 -7.53
C GLU A 28 16.57 -12.84 -6.74
N ASP A 29 16.09 -11.78 -6.06
CA ASP A 29 14.99 -11.93 -5.08
C ASP A 29 13.60 -11.67 -5.66
N PHE A 30 13.47 -11.00 -6.82
CA PHE A 30 12.15 -10.54 -7.26
C PHE A 30 11.98 -10.24 -8.76
N GLY A 31 12.28 -11.21 -9.62
CA GLY A 31 12.04 -11.12 -11.07
C GLY A 31 10.59 -10.79 -11.46
N THR A 32 9.61 -11.14 -10.62
CA THR A 32 8.18 -10.96 -10.88
C THR A 32 7.78 -9.50 -11.13
N ALA A 33 8.40 -8.51 -10.49
CA ALA A 33 8.02 -7.11 -10.72
C ALA A 33 8.49 -6.62 -12.10
N LEU A 34 9.61 -7.16 -12.60
CA LEU A 34 10.08 -6.91 -13.96
C LEU A 34 9.11 -7.51 -14.98
N ASP A 35 8.59 -8.71 -14.70
CA ASP A 35 7.55 -9.34 -15.53
C ASP A 35 6.25 -8.54 -15.52
N ILE A 36 5.84 -7.99 -14.37
CA ILE A 36 4.68 -7.10 -14.26
C ILE A 36 4.88 -5.85 -15.12
N LEU A 37 6.06 -5.23 -15.06
CA LEU A 37 6.41 -4.05 -15.86
C LEU A 37 6.37 -4.37 -17.36
N LEU A 38 7.04 -5.43 -17.79
CA LEU A 38 7.05 -5.89 -19.18
C LEU A 38 5.63 -6.21 -19.69
N THR A 39 4.84 -6.90 -18.88
CA THR A 39 3.47 -7.30 -19.26
C THR A 39 2.55 -6.09 -19.41
N ASN A 40 2.72 -5.07 -18.56
CA ASN A 40 1.84 -3.91 -18.53
C ASN A 40 2.23 -2.79 -19.50
N GLU A 41 3.53 -2.58 -19.71
CA GLU A 41 4.06 -1.40 -20.39
C GLU A 41 4.89 -1.74 -21.62
N ARG A 42 5.22 -3.02 -21.83
CA ARG A 42 6.05 -3.53 -22.95
C ARG A 42 7.41 -2.82 -23.06
N GLY A 43 7.94 -2.34 -21.93
CA GLY A 43 9.19 -1.61 -21.84
C GLY A 43 9.80 -1.76 -20.44
N LEU A 44 11.08 -1.38 -20.34
CA LEU A 44 11.88 -1.40 -19.10
C LEU A 44 12.61 -0.07 -18.86
N ASP A 45 12.24 0.95 -19.62
CA ASP A 45 12.77 2.31 -19.51
C ASP A 45 12.04 3.10 -18.43
N ASP A 46 12.60 4.24 -18.06
CA ASP A 46 12.06 5.14 -17.04
C ASP A 46 10.62 5.59 -17.38
N GLU A 47 10.29 5.70 -18.67
CA GLU A 47 8.92 6.01 -19.09
C GLU A 47 7.95 4.86 -18.80
N ALA A 48 8.32 3.61 -19.05
CA ALA A 48 7.51 2.44 -18.68
C ALA A 48 7.33 2.37 -17.16
N ILE A 49 8.40 2.58 -16.39
CA ILE A 49 8.37 2.63 -14.93
C ILE A 49 7.32 3.66 -14.46
N GLU A 50 7.40 4.88 -14.99
CA GLU A 50 6.51 5.96 -14.60
C GLU A 50 5.06 5.68 -15.03
N ARG A 51 4.83 5.19 -16.26
CA ARG A 51 3.48 4.83 -16.73
C ARG A 51 2.84 3.78 -15.82
N LEU A 52 3.60 2.76 -15.39
CA LEU A 52 3.08 1.74 -14.49
C LEU A 52 2.69 2.33 -13.13
N ASN A 53 3.55 3.16 -12.53
CA ASN A 53 3.24 3.85 -11.28
C ASN A 53 1.98 4.73 -11.44
N GLN A 54 1.88 5.46 -12.55
CA GLN A 54 0.77 6.35 -12.82
C GLN A 54 -0.57 5.63 -13.00
N LYS A 55 -0.61 4.34 -13.34
CA LYS A 55 -1.88 3.58 -13.35
C LYS A 55 -2.55 3.59 -11.97
N PHE A 56 -1.78 3.35 -10.91
CA PHE A 56 -2.27 3.42 -9.54
C PHE A 56 -2.65 4.86 -9.16
N TRP A 57 -1.73 5.80 -9.35
CA TRP A 57 -1.93 7.18 -8.90
C TRP A 57 -3.03 7.90 -9.65
N THR A 58 -3.17 7.70 -10.96
CA THR A 58 -4.27 8.25 -11.75
C THR A 58 -5.62 7.73 -11.23
N THR A 59 -5.71 6.42 -10.97
CA THR A 59 -6.93 5.81 -10.42
C THR A 59 -7.26 6.40 -9.06
N LEU A 60 -6.31 6.47 -8.14
CA LEU A 60 -6.54 7.02 -6.80
C LEU A 60 -6.94 8.51 -6.86
N ASN A 61 -6.28 9.32 -7.70
CA ASN A 61 -6.55 10.75 -7.80
C ASN A 61 -7.92 11.08 -8.44
N GLN A 62 -8.44 10.21 -9.30
CA GLN A 62 -9.70 10.44 -10.02
C GLN A 62 -10.94 9.99 -9.23
N ASN A 63 -10.79 9.20 -8.16
CA ASN A 63 -11.90 8.66 -7.40
C ASN A 63 -12.21 9.50 -6.16
N GLN A 64 -13.50 9.64 -5.84
CA GLN A 64 -13.95 10.26 -4.59
C GLN A 64 -13.76 9.29 -3.42
N ILE A 65 -12.99 9.71 -2.43
CA ILE A 65 -12.62 8.91 -1.25
C ILE A 65 -12.73 9.69 0.06
N ASP A 66 -13.34 10.87 0.04
CA ASP A 66 -13.54 11.77 1.19
C ASP A 66 -14.34 11.12 2.33
N GLN A 67 -15.19 10.14 2.01
CA GLN A 67 -15.95 9.38 3.00
C GLN A 67 -15.27 8.08 3.46
N THR A 68 -14.18 7.68 2.80
CA THR A 68 -13.46 6.44 3.05
C THR A 68 -12.50 6.60 4.23
N LEU A 69 -12.48 5.62 5.15
CA LEU A 69 -11.42 5.48 6.15
C LEU A 69 -10.31 4.56 5.63
N PHE A 70 -9.07 5.04 5.60
CA PHE A 70 -7.88 4.24 5.30
C PHE A 70 -7.17 3.86 6.59
N ALA A 71 -6.99 2.56 6.81
CA ALA A 71 -6.25 2.02 7.94
C ALA A 71 -5.00 1.30 7.44
N ILE A 72 -3.83 1.86 7.70
CA ILE A 72 -2.58 1.44 7.05
C ILE A 72 -1.56 0.99 8.10
N SER A 73 -1.15 -0.28 8.04
CA SER A 73 0.03 -0.78 8.74
C SER A 73 1.22 -0.88 7.79
N TYR A 74 2.39 -0.35 8.14
CA TYR A 74 3.53 -0.28 7.22
C TYR A 74 4.90 -0.44 7.92
N MET A 75 5.91 -0.84 7.14
CA MET A 75 7.30 -0.93 7.61
C MET A 75 8.01 0.42 7.42
N GLU A 76 8.74 0.89 8.44
CA GLU A 76 9.42 2.21 8.38
C GLU A 76 10.61 2.24 7.42
N HIS A 77 11.26 1.09 7.23
CA HIS A 77 12.43 0.92 6.37
C HIS A 77 12.14 -0.05 5.23
N ASP A 78 10.91 -0.02 4.71
CA ASP A 78 10.48 -0.88 3.60
C ASP A 78 11.47 -0.76 2.43
N ASP A 79 12.09 -1.88 2.09
CA ASP A 79 13.14 -2.00 1.09
C ASP A 79 12.60 -2.30 -0.31
N TYR A 80 11.28 -2.41 -0.45
CA TYR A 80 10.58 -2.52 -1.72
C TYR A 80 10.04 -1.14 -2.13
N ASP A 81 9.23 -0.51 -1.27
CA ASP A 81 8.58 0.77 -1.56
C ASP A 81 8.65 1.72 -0.35
N LEU A 82 9.84 2.27 -0.11
CA LEU A 82 10.18 3.09 1.06
C LEU A 82 9.21 4.27 1.30
N TYR A 83 8.68 4.86 0.25
CA TYR A 83 7.86 6.08 0.32
C TYR A 83 6.35 5.82 0.16
N ALA A 84 5.92 4.54 0.09
CA ALA A 84 4.54 4.16 -0.14
C ALA A 84 3.55 4.87 0.80
N PHE A 85 3.82 4.81 2.12
CA PHE A 85 2.95 5.42 3.11
C PHE A 85 2.89 6.95 2.98
N GLN A 86 4.03 7.62 2.80
CA GLN A 86 4.07 9.08 2.69
C GLN A 86 3.39 9.57 1.41
N ASN A 87 3.57 8.86 0.30
CA ASN A 87 2.89 9.16 -0.96
C ASN A 87 1.37 8.99 -0.83
N LEU A 88 0.92 7.87 -0.23
CA LEU A 88 -0.49 7.65 0.07
C LEU A 88 -1.05 8.77 0.97
N LEU A 89 -0.41 9.03 2.11
CA LEU A 89 -0.87 10.02 3.08
C LEU A 89 -1.05 11.41 2.43
N SER A 90 -0.16 11.81 1.52
CA SER A 90 -0.27 13.07 0.77
C SER A 90 -1.55 13.15 -0.07
N VAL A 91 -1.85 12.09 -0.84
CA VAL A 91 -3.07 12.04 -1.69
C VAL A 91 -4.32 11.94 -0.84
N LEU A 92 -4.33 11.03 0.14
CA LEU A 92 -5.47 10.77 1.03
C LEU A 92 -5.86 12.03 1.81
N SER A 93 -4.89 12.72 2.40
CA SER A 93 -5.13 13.96 3.16
C SER A 93 -5.64 15.07 2.25
N ARG A 94 -5.08 15.21 1.04
CA ARG A 94 -5.52 16.22 0.06
C ARG A 94 -6.97 16.00 -0.38
N GLN A 95 -7.41 14.75 -0.50
CA GLN A 95 -8.77 14.39 -0.89
C GLN A 95 -9.76 14.33 0.30
N GLY A 96 -9.31 14.64 1.52
CA GLY A 96 -10.18 14.66 2.70
C GLY A 96 -10.52 13.28 3.27
N ALA A 97 -9.84 12.22 2.84
CA ALA A 97 -10.03 10.88 3.39
C ALA A 97 -9.55 10.83 4.84
N ARG A 98 -10.22 10.00 5.66
CA ARG A 98 -9.77 9.75 7.04
C ARG A 98 -8.64 8.72 7.00
N VAL A 99 -7.56 8.96 7.75
CA VAL A 99 -6.40 8.06 7.80
C VAL A 99 -6.09 7.69 9.24
N MET A 100 -5.91 6.41 9.49
CA MET A 100 -5.30 5.87 10.71
C MET A 100 -4.12 4.97 10.32
N SER A 101 -3.03 5.03 11.07
CA SER A 101 -1.85 4.24 10.74
C SER A 101 -1.07 3.76 11.94
N ARG A 102 -0.30 2.69 11.72
CA ARG A 102 0.68 2.11 12.65
C ARG A 102 1.90 1.65 11.88
N SER A 103 3.08 1.96 12.39
CA SER A 103 4.34 1.54 11.81
C SER A 103 5.01 0.44 12.62
N ALA A 104 5.91 -0.29 11.99
CA ALA A 104 6.90 -1.15 12.64
C ALA A 104 8.28 -0.90 12.02
N PRO A 105 9.36 -0.86 12.83
CA PRO A 105 10.71 -0.69 12.29
C PRO A 105 11.15 -1.96 11.55
N GLY A 106 11.90 -1.78 10.45
CA GLY A 106 12.53 -2.87 9.71
C GLY A 106 12.21 -2.86 8.22
N ARG A 107 12.80 -3.80 7.50
CA ARG A 107 12.58 -4.09 6.08
C ARG A 107 11.27 -4.83 5.86
N HIS A 108 10.84 -4.96 4.62
CA HIS A 108 9.52 -5.47 4.26
C HIS A 108 9.22 -6.83 4.88
N ASN A 109 10.21 -7.69 5.10
CA ASN A 109 10.01 -9.04 5.64
C ASN A 109 10.41 -9.24 7.11
N ASP A 110 10.88 -8.19 7.81
CA ASP A 110 11.47 -8.33 9.15
C ASP A 110 10.44 -8.62 10.25
N ASP A 111 9.29 -7.93 10.25
CA ASP A 111 8.25 -8.06 11.30
C ASP A 111 6.83 -8.17 10.73
N THR A 112 6.62 -9.20 9.90
CA THR A 112 5.28 -9.56 9.39
C THR A 112 4.23 -9.78 10.48
N PRO A 113 4.54 -10.43 11.63
CA PRO A 113 3.55 -10.62 12.70
C PRO A 113 2.97 -9.31 13.24
N THR A 114 3.81 -8.30 13.52
CA THR A 114 3.32 -7.00 14.02
C THR A 114 2.41 -6.31 13.01
N ILE A 115 2.78 -6.30 11.73
CA ILE A 115 1.96 -5.69 10.68
C ILE A 115 0.61 -6.39 10.52
N THR A 116 0.59 -7.73 10.58
CA THR A 116 -0.63 -8.53 10.47
C THR A 116 -1.54 -8.36 11.69
N SER A 117 -0.95 -8.20 12.88
CA SER A 117 -1.67 -7.88 14.10
C SER A 117 -2.38 -6.53 13.98
N TRP A 118 -1.67 -5.48 13.54
CA TRP A 118 -2.27 -4.16 13.30
C TRP A 118 -3.35 -4.18 12.23
N PHE A 119 -3.13 -4.91 11.13
CA PHE A 119 -4.13 -5.08 10.08
C PHE A 119 -5.43 -5.67 10.66
N SER A 120 -5.32 -6.76 11.42
CA SER A 120 -6.46 -7.44 12.04
C SER A 120 -7.15 -6.53 13.06
N HIS A 121 -6.38 -5.81 13.86
CA HIS A 121 -6.89 -4.87 14.85
C HIS A 121 -7.70 -3.74 14.19
N PHE A 122 -7.18 -3.12 13.13
CA PHE A 122 -7.92 -2.12 12.36
C PHE A 122 -9.21 -2.68 11.79
N TYR A 123 -9.17 -3.87 11.20
CA TYR A 123 -10.36 -4.53 10.67
C TYR A 123 -11.44 -4.68 11.75
N PHE A 124 -11.12 -5.31 12.89
CA PHE A 124 -12.11 -5.53 13.95
C PHE A 124 -12.63 -4.24 14.56
N MET A 125 -11.75 -3.25 14.79
CA MET A 125 -12.15 -1.94 15.29
C MET A 125 -13.15 -1.24 14.35
N ILE A 126 -12.93 -1.33 13.03
CA ILE A 126 -13.84 -0.76 12.03
C ILE A 126 -15.17 -1.53 12.01
N MET A 127 -15.11 -2.87 12.05
CA MET A 127 -16.30 -3.72 12.08
C MET A 127 -17.19 -3.44 13.30
N GLU A 128 -16.58 -3.22 14.46
CA GLU A 128 -17.29 -2.87 15.69
C GLU A 128 -17.83 -1.44 15.62
N SER A 129 -16.97 -0.44 15.38
CA SER A 129 -17.34 0.97 15.46
C SER A 129 -18.29 1.47 14.38
N GLN A 130 -18.23 0.91 13.17
CA GLN A 130 -19.05 1.36 12.04
C GLN A 130 -20.22 0.42 11.74
N PHE A 131 -20.15 -0.85 12.16
CA PHE A 131 -21.13 -1.87 11.79
C PHE A 131 -21.68 -2.67 12.98
N GLY A 132 -21.27 -2.37 14.21
CA GLY A 132 -21.75 -3.04 15.42
C GLY A 132 -21.38 -4.52 15.52
N ARG A 133 -20.40 -5.00 14.73
CA ARG A 133 -19.98 -6.40 14.73
C ARG A 133 -18.83 -6.60 15.71
N VAL A 134 -19.18 -6.92 16.95
CA VAL A 134 -18.23 -7.24 18.01
C VAL A 134 -17.57 -8.59 17.72
N ARG A 135 -16.25 -8.66 17.94
CA ARG A 135 -15.52 -9.93 17.88
C ARG A 135 -15.83 -10.73 19.14
N ASP A 136 -16.46 -11.91 18.99
CA ASP A 136 -16.51 -12.88 20.08
C ASP A 136 -15.10 -13.42 20.32
N GLU A 137 -14.51 -13.08 21.47
CA GLU A 137 -13.35 -13.79 21.98
C GLU A 137 -13.84 -15.13 22.55
N ARG A 138 -13.66 -16.21 21.77
CA ARG A 138 -13.74 -17.59 22.27
C ARG A 138 -12.34 -18.12 22.54
#